data_AF-A0A936TDS5-F1
#
_entry.id   AF-A0A936TDS5-F1
#
_cell.length_a   1.000
_cell.length_b   1.000
_cell.length_c   1.000
_cell.angle_alpha   90.00
_cell.angle_beta   90.00
_cell.angle_gamma   90.00
#
_symmetry.space_group_name_H-M   'P 1'
#
loop_
_entity.id
_entity.type
_entity.pdbx_description
1 polymer ?
#
loop_
_entity_poly.entity_id
_entity_poly.type
_entity_poly.pdbx_seq_one_letter_code
_entity_poly.pdbx_strand_id
1 'polypeptide(L)'
;MNDAYLAAIGAALGHYHDMMGVPVEAVPLAMPVNVRASGESGISNNWTSAMLALPTDQPDPIRRMQQVREQVLTARTGSSLDPGRLVAPLAAWLPNAALAGAGPGMLGIDVQASNVPGHPDERYIAGAKILSNVPIGPAPGVAMMVTMVSQARHCYIGVNLDTAAVTDADAFAESLAWGFDDVVALGRADTTTSTPSTDGAA
;
A
#
# COMPACT_ATOMS: atom_id res chain seq x y z
N MET A 1 -7.67 4.78 -5.67
CA MET A 1 -6.40 5.17 -5.01
C MET A 1 -5.75 3.99 -4.31
N ASN A 2 -6.40 3.37 -3.30
CA ASN A 2 -5.78 2.25 -2.57
C ASN A 2 -5.44 1.05 -3.47
N ASP A 3 -6.39 0.67 -4.33
CA ASP A 3 -6.23 -0.46 -5.25
C ASP A 3 -5.10 -0.20 -6.26
N ALA A 4 -5.00 1.03 -6.76
CA ALA A 4 -3.92 1.50 -7.64
C ALA A 4 -2.55 1.50 -6.95
N TYR A 5 -2.48 1.96 -5.71
CA TYR A 5 -1.27 1.96 -4.89
C TYR A 5 -0.72 0.54 -4.67
N LEU A 6 -1.58 -0.39 -4.25
CA LEU A 6 -1.19 -1.78 -4.04
C LEU A 6 -0.86 -2.48 -5.36
N ALA A 7 -1.60 -2.22 -6.45
CA ALA A 7 -1.29 -2.78 -7.77
C ALA A 7 0.08 -2.31 -8.28
N ALA A 8 0.47 -1.05 -8.05
CA ALA A 8 1.79 -0.54 -8.40
C ALA A 8 2.91 -1.26 -7.62
N ILE A 9 2.70 -1.50 -6.32
CA ILE A 9 3.62 -2.30 -5.49
C ILE A 9 3.74 -3.73 -6.03
N GLY A 10 2.61 -4.35 -6.41
CA GLY A 10 2.61 -5.71 -6.99
C GLY A 10 3.41 -5.78 -8.29
N ALA A 11 3.23 -4.80 -9.18
CA ALA A 11 3.99 -4.69 -10.41
C ALA A 11 5.50 -4.54 -10.14
N ALA A 12 5.86 -3.66 -9.21
CA ALA A 12 7.24 -3.42 -8.82
C ALA A 12 7.91 -4.68 -8.26
N LEU A 13 7.20 -5.40 -7.38
CA LEU A 13 7.70 -6.65 -6.81
C LEU A 13 7.87 -7.74 -7.87
N GLY A 14 6.89 -7.91 -8.78
CA GLY A 14 7.01 -8.86 -9.89
C GLY A 14 8.22 -8.54 -10.77
N HIS A 15 8.34 -7.29 -11.20
CA HIS A 15 9.47 -6.81 -12.01
C HIS A 15 10.82 -7.03 -11.31
N TYR A 16 10.92 -6.75 -10.02
CA TYR A 16 12.14 -6.99 -9.25
C TYR A 16 12.47 -8.50 -9.18
N HIS A 17 11.50 -9.35 -8.87
CA HIS A 17 11.71 -10.80 -8.81
C HIS A 17 12.11 -11.40 -10.16
N ASP A 18 11.57 -10.87 -11.27
CA ASP A 18 11.97 -11.24 -12.62
C ASP A 18 13.44 -10.89 -12.90
N MET A 19 13.88 -9.67 -12.52
CA MET A 19 15.28 -9.26 -12.65
C MET A 19 16.23 -10.13 -11.81
N MET A 20 15.77 -10.56 -10.64
CA MET A 20 16.53 -11.45 -9.76
C MET A 20 16.49 -12.93 -10.20
N GLY A 21 15.73 -13.26 -11.26
CA GLY A 21 15.61 -14.63 -11.79
C GLY A 21 14.78 -15.57 -10.91
N VAL A 22 13.93 -15.03 -10.03
CA VAL A 22 13.10 -15.77 -9.07
C VAL A 22 11.64 -15.32 -9.16
N PRO A 23 10.97 -15.51 -10.30
CA PRO A 23 9.59 -15.04 -10.49
C PRO A 23 8.65 -15.65 -9.46
N VAL A 24 7.72 -14.84 -8.96
CA VAL A 24 6.68 -15.23 -8.00
C VAL A 24 5.32 -14.83 -8.54
N GLU A 25 4.28 -15.61 -8.24
CA GLU A 25 2.90 -15.33 -8.68
C GLU A 25 2.20 -14.32 -7.75
N ALA A 26 2.57 -14.32 -6.47
CA ALA A 26 2.07 -13.36 -5.50
C ALA A 26 3.04 -13.15 -4.33
N VAL A 27 2.93 -11.98 -3.69
CA VAL A 27 3.66 -11.64 -2.47
C VAL A 27 2.69 -11.42 -1.30
N PRO A 28 2.86 -12.11 -0.16
CA PRO A 28 2.08 -11.87 1.04
C PRO A 28 2.23 -10.43 1.56
N LEU A 29 1.13 -9.67 1.57
CA LEU A 29 1.11 -8.27 1.98
C LEU A 29 0.04 -8.00 3.02
N ALA A 30 0.38 -7.24 4.06
CA ALA A 30 -0.60 -6.68 4.99
C ALA A 30 -0.81 -5.18 4.77
N MET A 31 -2.05 -4.73 4.92
CA MET A 31 -2.38 -3.30 4.92
C MET A 31 -3.54 -2.99 5.88
N PRO A 32 -3.44 -1.95 6.72
CA PRO A 32 -4.58 -1.54 7.54
C PRO A 32 -5.72 -1.01 6.66
N VAL A 33 -6.92 -1.52 6.88
CA VAL A 33 -8.14 -1.06 6.23
C VAL A 33 -9.13 -0.51 7.26
N ASN A 34 -9.69 0.66 6.97
CA ASN A 34 -10.78 1.24 7.76
C ASN A 34 -12.02 0.35 7.65
N VAL A 35 -12.55 -0.13 8.78
CA VAL A 35 -13.77 -0.97 8.88
C VAL A 35 -14.97 -0.19 9.43
N ARG A 36 -15.02 1.14 9.23
CA ARG A 36 -16.16 1.95 9.67
C ARG A 36 -17.47 1.47 9.03
N ALA A 37 -18.46 1.15 9.86
CA ALA A 37 -19.83 0.96 9.41
C ALA A 37 -20.44 2.32 9.02
N SER A 38 -21.28 2.33 7.98
CA SER A 38 -22.02 3.53 7.57
C SER A 38 -22.96 3.99 8.69
N GLY A 39 -22.67 5.13 9.34
CA GLY A 39 -23.54 5.74 10.35
C GLY A 39 -22.91 6.02 11.71
N GLU A 40 -21.67 5.57 11.96
CA GLU A 40 -20.99 5.86 13.23
C GLU A 40 -20.23 7.20 13.17
N SER A 41 -20.74 8.20 13.91
CA SER A 41 -20.05 9.46 14.16
C SER A 41 -19.28 9.39 15.49
N GLY A 42 -17.95 9.19 15.41
CA GLY A 42 -17.04 9.22 16.56
C GLY A 42 -15.57 9.00 16.15
N ILE A 43 -14.63 9.54 16.94
CA ILE A 43 -13.20 9.24 16.82
C ILE A 43 -12.98 7.84 17.43
N SER A 44 -13.24 6.80 16.65
CA SER A 44 -13.04 5.40 17.04
C SER A 44 -12.01 4.73 16.11
N ASN A 45 -11.04 4.04 16.71
CA ASN A 45 -9.91 3.36 16.05
C ASN A 45 -10.33 1.98 15.50
N ASN A 46 -11.36 1.90 14.67
CA ASN A 46 -11.77 0.65 14.01
C ASN A 46 -10.96 0.43 12.73
N TRP A 47 -9.75 -0.12 12.89
CA TRP A 47 -8.92 -0.64 11.80
C TRP A 47 -8.74 -2.14 11.95
N THR A 48 -8.77 -2.85 10.82
CA THR A 48 -8.38 -4.27 10.73
C THR A 48 -7.27 -4.38 9.69
N SER A 49 -6.38 -5.35 9.82
CA SER A 49 -5.37 -5.61 8.80
C SER A 49 -5.96 -6.50 7.71
N ALA A 50 -6.02 -5.99 6.48
CA ALA A 50 -6.27 -6.84 5.33
C ALA A 50 -4.96 -7.55 4.97
N MET A 51 -4.98 -8.88 4.92
CA MET A 51 -3.91 -9.70 4.37
C MET A 51 -4.26 -10.08 2.94
N LEU A 52 -3.31 -9.89 2.02
CA LEU A 52 -3.46 -10.09 0.60
C LEU A 52 -2.36 -11.00 0.08
N ALA A 53 -2.69 -11.82 -0.91
CA ALA A 53 -1.71 -12.40 -1.82
C ALA A 53 -1.57 -11.42 -2.99
N LEU A 54 -0.68 -10.44 -2.84
CA LEU A 54 -0.57 -9.34 -3.79
C LEU A 54 -0.14 -9.87 -5.17
N PRO A 55 -0.95 -9.72 -6.22
CA PRO A 55 -0.64 -10.29 -7.53
C PRO A 55 0.58 -9.60 -8.14
N THR A 56 1.56 -10.40 -8.56
CA THR A 56 2.81 -9.94 -9.18
C THR A 56 2.92 -10.34 -10.65
N ASP A 57 2.13 -11.32 -11.10
CA ASP A 57 2.17 -11.92 -12.43
C ASP A 57 1.13 -11.35 -13.42
N GLN A 58 0.21 -10.50 -12.96
CA GLN A 58 -0.82 -9.90 -13.81
C GLN A 58 -0.24 -8.68 -14.57
N PRO A 59 -0.02 -8.73 -15.90
CA PRO A 59 0.62 -7.63 -16.63
C PRO A 59 -0.31 -6.43 -16.89
N ASP A 60 -1.63 -6.63 -16.95
CA ASP A 60 -2.59 -5.55 -17.20
C ASP A 60 -2.86 -4.78 -15.88
N PRO A 61 -2.49 -3.48 -15.78
CA PRO A 61 -2.65 -2.70 -14.56
C PRO A 61 -4.11 -2.56 -14.13
N ILE A 62 -5.07 -2.54 -15.07
CA ILE A 62 -6.50 -2.46 -14.74
C ILE A 62 -6.97 -3.76 -14.08
N ARG A 63 -6.61 -4.91 -14.67
CA ARG A 63 -6.93 -6.22 -14.10
C ARG A 63 -6.23 -6.44 -12.76
N ARG A 64 -4.98 -6.00 -12.63
CA ARG A 64 -4.23 -6.07 -11.36
C ARG A 64 -4.95 -5.28 -10.25
N MET A 65 -5.41 -4.05 -10.55
CA MET A 65 -6.21 -3.26 -9.61
C MET A 65 -7.54 -3.94 -9.25
N GLN A 66 -8.21 -4.59 -10.20
CA GLN A 66 -9.45 -5.34 -9.95
C GLN A 66 -9.22 -6.54 -9.02
N GLN A 67 -8.16 -7.33 -9.25
CA GLN A 67 -7.80 -8.44 -8.36
C GLN A 67 -7.49 -7.96 -6.94
N VAL A 68 -6.70 -6.88 -6.80
CA VAL A 68 -6.42 -6.26 -5.50
C VAL A 68 -7.73 -5.82 -4.82
N ARG A 69 -8.61 -5.13 -5.54
CA ARG A 69 -9.92 -4.67 -5.05
C ARG A 69 -10.73 -5.83 -4.49
N GLU A 70 -10.83 -6.93 -5.22
CA GLU A 70 -11.56 -8.14 -4.81
C GLU A 70 -11.00 -8.73 -3.51
N GLN A 71 -9.67 -8.83 -3.40
CA GLN A 71 -9.01 -9.31 -2.18
C GLN A 71 -9.26 -8.37 -0.98
N VAL A 72 -9.14 -7.05 -1.17
CA VAL A 72 -9.42 -6.07 -0.11
C VAL A 72 -10.86 -6.16 0.37
N LEU A 73 -11.82 -6.28 -0.55
CA LEU A 73 -13.24 -6.41 -0.19
C LEU A 73 -13.52 -7.71 0.57
N THR A 74 -12.90 -8.82 0.16
CA THR A 74 -13.00 -10.12 0.83
C THR A 74 -12.40 -10.09 2.23
N ALA A 75 -11.22 -9.46 2.40
CA ALA A 75 -10.58 -9.31 3.71
C ALA A 75 -11.43 -8.46 4.67
N ARG A 76 -12.12 -7.42 4.15
CA ARG A 76 -13.04 -6.58 4.94
C ARG A 76 -14.28 -7.33 5.43
N THR A 77 -14.87 -8.20 4.62
CA THR A 77 -16.06 -8.98 5.01
C THR A 77 -15.70 -10.12 5.97
N GLY A 78 -14.55 -10.78 5.76
CA GLY A 78 -14.02 -11.82 6.66
C GLY A 78 -13.63 -11.31 8.06
N SER A 79 -13.31 -10.02 8.22
CA SER A 79 -12.93 -9.42 9.50
C SER A 79 -14.04 -9.38 10.57
N SER A 80 -15.28 -9.72 10.20
CA SER A 80 -16.37 -9.91 11.17
C SER A 80 -16.15 -11.12 12.09
N LEU A 81 -15.26 -12.03 11.72
CA LEU A 81 -14.89 -13.24 12.45
C LEU A 81 -13.42 -13.22 12.90
N ASP A 82 -12.84 -12.06 13.24
CA ASP A 82 -11.42 -11.97 13.64
C ASP A 82 -11.16 -12.55 15.05
N PRO A 83 -10.59 -13.77 15.20
CA PRO A 83 -10.17 -14.30 16.49
C PRO A 83 -9.08 -13.44 17.15
N GLY A 84 -8.36 -12.59 16.41
CA GLY A 84 -7.40 -11.62 16.92
C GLY A 84 -8.03 -10.60 17.89
N ARG A 85 -9.30 -10.20 17.70
CA ARG A 85 -10.01 -9.33 18.67
C ARG A 85 -10.29 -10.02 20.01
N LEU A 86 -10.36 -11.35 20.03
CA LEU A 86 -10.51 -12.16 21.25
C LEU A 86 -9.17 -12.44 21.94
N VAL A 87 -8.08 -12.56 21.18
CA VAL A 87 -6.76 -12.97 21.70
C VAL A 87 -5.86 -11.77 22.03
N ALA A 88 -6.02 -10.63 21.36
CA ALA A 88 -5.22 -9.41 21.60
C ALA A 88 -5.23 -8.90 23.05
N PRO A 89 -6.36 -8.93 23.80
CA PRO A 89 -6.36 -8.54 25.21
C PRO A 89 -5.54 -9.50 26.10
N LEU A 90 -5.43 -10.78 25.72
CA LEU A 90 -4.67 -11.78 26.46
C LEU A 90 -3.17 -11.70 26.13
N ALA A 91 -2.83 -11.33 24.90
CA ALA A 91 -1.45 -11.13 24.49
C ALA A 91 -0.76 -9.98 25.25
N ALA A 92 -1.52 -8.97 25.70
CA ALA A 92 -1.01 -7.87 26.51
C ALA A 92 -0.51 -8.28 27.92
N TRP A 93 -0.83 -9.51 28.36
CA TRP A 93 -0.39 -10.05 29.66
C TRP A 93 0.81 -11.00 29.54
N LEU A 94 1.27 -11.30 28.33
CA LEU A 94 2.40 -12.20 28.11
C LEU A 94 3.73 -11.43 28.25
N PRO A 95 4.76 -12.04 28.88
CA PRO A 95 6.10 -11.44 28.93
C PRO A 95 6.67 -11.22 27.53
N ASN A 96 7.41 -10.13 27.29
CA ASN A 96 8.02 -9.82 25.99
C ASN A 96 8.86 -10.97 25.41
N ALA A 97 9.49 -11.81 26.24
CA ALA A 97 10.23 -12.99 25.82
C ALA A 97 9.34 -14.09 25.18
N ALA A 98 8.06 -14.18 25.58
CA ALA A 98 7.09 -15.09 24.97
C ALA A 98 6.54 -14.54 23.64
N LEU A 99 6.51 -13.21 23.47
CA LEU A 99 6.19 -12.57 22.19
C LEU A 99 7.38 -12.43 21.25
N ALA A 100 8.61 -12.63 21.71
CA ALA A 100 9.82 -12.51 20.89
C ALA A 100 9.87 -13.52 19.73
N GLY A 101 9.16 -14.66 19.85
CA GLY A 101 8.95 -15.61 18.75
C GLY A 101 7.69 -15.34 17.91
N ALA A 102 6.87 -14.37 18.31
CA ALA A 102 5.60 -13.97 17.69
C ALA A 102 5.74 -12.64 16.93
N GLY A 103 6.88 -12.45 16.25
CA GLY A 103 7.07 -11.32 15.35
C GLY A 103 6.18 -11.43 14.10
N PRO A 104 6.07 -10.40 13.25
CA PRO A 104 5.21 -10.41 12.07
C PRO A 104 5.55 -11.47 11.01
N GLY A 105 6.74 -12.06 11.06
CA GLY A 105 7.03 -13.31 10.33
C GLY A 105 6.09 -14.47 10.69
N MET A 106 5.48 -14.47 11.89
CA MET A 106 4.45 -15.43 12.30
C MET A 106 3.10 -15.20 11.62
N LEU A 107 2.88 -14.01 11.04
CA LEU A 107 1.71 -13.70 10.21
C LEU A 107 1.92 -14.13 8.74
N GLY A 108 3.13 -14.61 8.39
CA GLY A 108 3.45 -15.03 7.03
C GLY A 108 3.38 -13.89 6.01
N ILE A 109 3.72 -12.66 6.42
CA ILE A 109 3.74 -11.48 5.55
C ILE A 109 5.17 -11.07 5.23
N ASP A 110 5.42 -10.71 3.97
CA ASP A 110 6.73 -10.23 3.51
C ASP A 110 6.74 -8.70 3.38
N VAL A 111 5.57 -8.12 3.09
CA VAL A 111 5.40 -6.69 2.86
C VAL A 111 4.34 -6.12 3.78
N GLN A 112 4.66 -5.02 4.45
CA GLN A 112 3.66 -4.16 5.08
C GLN A 112 3.45 -2.93 4.19
N ALA A 113 2.19 -2.59 3.91
CA ALA A 113 1.83 -1.35 3.24
C ALA A 113 1.02 -0.44 4.17
N SER A 114 1.18 0.87 4.00
CA SER A 114 0.36 1.89 4.64
C SER A 114 0.02 3.02 3.67
N ASN A 115 -1.20 3.53 3.77
CA ASN A 115 -1.68 4.68 3.04
C ASN A 115 -2.30 5.65 4.03
N VAL A 116 -1.64 6.78 4.21
CA VAL A 116 -2.03 7.84 5.13
C VAL A 116 -2.59 8.99 4.31
N PRO A 117 -3.92 9.21 4.32
CA PRO A 117 -4.52 10.38 3.70
C PRO A 117 -3.96 11.63 4.38
N GLY A 118 -3.23 12.47 3.64
CA GLY A 118 -2.80 13.76 4.14
C GLY A 118 -3.74 14.88 3.71
N HIS A 119 -3.28 16.13 3.84
CA HIS A 119 -4.11 17.30 3.62
C HIS A 119 -4.34 17.56 2.12
N PRO A 120 -5.57 17.87 1.68
CA PRO A 120 -5.86 18.17 0.27
C PRO A 120 -5.26 19.49 -0.24
N ASP A 121 -4.70 20.31 0.65
CA ASP A 121 -4.18 21.64 0.34
C ASP A 121 -2.67 21.70 0.57
N GLU A 122 -2.03 22.70 -0.02
CA GLU A 122 -0.63 23.00 0.22
C GLU A 122 -0.37 23.30 1.70
N ARG A 123 0.77 22.83 2.23
CA ARG A 123 1.13 22.98 3.63
C ARG A 123 2.41 23.79 3.76
N TYR A 124 2.48 24.54 4.86
CA TYR A 124 3.55 25.48 5.14
C TYR A 124 4.03 25.33 6.59
N ILE A 125 5.32 25.53 6.83
CA ILE A 125 5.92 25.61 8.16
C ILE A 125 6.52 27.01 8.28
N ALA A 126 6.01 27.84 9.21
CA ALA A 126 6.45 29.21 9.41
C ALA A 126 6.51 30.05 8.10
N GLY A 127 5.55 29.84 7.20
CA GLY A 127 5.49 30.52 5.89
C GLY A 127 6.29 29.87 4.76
N ALA A 128 7.13 28.86 5.04
CA ALA A 128 7.84 28.10 4.02
C ALA A 128 6.99 26.93 3.51
N LYS A 129 6.85 26.79 2.18
CA LYS A 129 6.07 25.72 1.55
C LYS A 129 6.74 24.36 1.72
N ILE A 130 5.97 23.35 2.13
CA ILE A 130 6.41 21.95 2.12
C ILE A 130 6.39 21.47 0.66
N LEU A 131 7.57 21.24 0.08
CA LEU A 131 7.72 20.77 -1.30
C LEU A 131 7.56 19.25 -1.43
N SER A 132 7.95 18.50 -0.41
CA SER A 132 7.84 17.04 -0.35
C SER A 132 7.56 16.56 1.06
N ASN A 133 6.84 15.44 1.17
CA ASN A 133 6.48 14.83 2.44
C ASN A 133 6.68 13.32 2.35
N VAL A 134 7.94 12.88 2.40
CA VAL A 134 8.33 11.47 2.21
C VAL A 134 8.25 10.74 3.56
N PRO A 135 7.32 9.77 3.72
CA PRO A 135 7.18 9.04 4.98
C PRO A 135 8.25 7.96 5.15
N ILE A 136 8.68 7.71 6.38
CA ILE A 136 9.52 6.55 6.73
C ILE A 136 8.78 5.74 7.79
N GLY A 137 8.10 4.68 7.35
CA GLY A 137 7.45 3.73 8.25
C GLY A 137 8.47 2.76 8.86
N PRO A 138 8.40 2.40 10.15
CA PRO A 138 9.23 1.33 10.70
C PRO A 138 8.82 0.00 10.05
N ALA A 139 9.79 -0.81 9.62
CA ALA A 139 9.54 -2.18 9.16
C ALA A 139 9.36 -3.11 10.36
N PRO A 140 8.17 -3.71 10.58
CA PRO A 140 7.93 -4.52 11.76
C PRO A 140 8.47 -5.95 11.54
N GLY A 141 9.77 -6.13 11.34
CA GLY A 141 10.37 -7.46 11.13
C GLY A 141 9.85 -8.21 9.89
N VAL A 142 9.60 -7.46 8.81
CA VAL A 142 9.24 -7.93 7.46
C VAL A 142 10.25 -7.41 6.45
N ALA A 143 10.29 -7.96 5.23
CA ALA A 143 11.27 -7.56 4.22
C ALA A 143 11.18 -6.07 3.85
N MET A 144 9.97 -5.50 3.86
CA MET A 144 9.80 -4.06 3.65
C MET A 144 8.50 -3.45 4.19
N MET A 145 8.57 -2.16 4.48
CA MET A 145 7.44 -1.29 4.76
C MET A 145 7.31 -0.22 3.67
N VAL A 146 6.24 -0.28 2.88
CA VAL A 146 5.91 0.73 1.86
C VAL A 146 4.86 1.67 2.44
N THR A 147 5.19 2.96 2.55
CA THR A 147 4.29 3.97 3.10
C THR A 147 3.99 5.03 2.06
N MET A 148 2.70 5.32 1.86
CA MET A 148 2.23 6.43 1.05
C MET A 148 1.62 7.52 1.93
N VAL A 149 1.98 8.77 1.67
CA VAL A 149 1.27 9.96 2.15
C VAL A 149 0.79 10.77 0.96
N SER A 150 -0.51 11.05 0.90
CA SER A 150 -1.05 11.98 -0.11
C SER A 150 -1.07 13.41 0.43
N GLN A 151 -0.59 14.38 -0.34
CA GLN A 151 -0.67 15.81 0.02
C GLN A 151 -0.88 16.66 -1.23
N ALA A 152 -1.87 17.53 -1.18
CA ALA A 152 -2.32 18.31 -2.33
C ALA A 152 -2.58 17.39 -3.54
N ARG A 153 -1.79 17.55 -4.61
CA ARG A 153 -1.91 16.77 -5.86
C ARG A 153 -0.86 15.66 -6.00
N HIS A 154 -0.10 15.38 -4.95
CA HIS A 154 1.00 14.42 -4.99
C HIS A 154 0.78 13.27 -4.00
N CYS A 155 1.26 12.10 -4.38
CA CYS A 155 1.45 10.97 -3.49
C CYS A 155 2.96 10.78 -3.30
N TYR A 156 3.41 10.82 -2.06
CA TYR A 156 4.80 10.57 -1.69
C TYR A 156 4.91 9.16 -1.17
N ILE A 157 5.82 8.39 -1.75
CA ILE A 157 6.09 7.01 -1.37
C ILE A 157 7.44 6.97 -0.67
N GLY A 158 7.51 6.33 0.48
CA GLY A 158 8.76 5.98 1.12
C GLY A 158 8.78 4.50 1.47
N VAL A 159 9.95 3.88 1.30
CA VAL A 159 10.15 2.47 1.55
C VAL A 159 11.27 2.27 2.55
N ASN A 160 10.99 1.49 3.59
CA ASN A 160 11.98 1.01 4.53
C ASN A 160 12.22 -0.48 4.22
N LEU A 161 13.46 -0.81 3.84
CA LEU A 161 13.85 -2.11 3.31
C LEU A 161 14.79 -2.83 4.28
N ASP A 162 14.60 -4.14 4.43
CA ASP A 162 15.63 -5.01 4.98
C ASP A 162 16.62 -5.39 3.88
N THR A 163 17.86 -4.91 3.98
CA THR A 163 18.93 -5.17 3.00
C THR A 163 19.37 -6.64 2.96
N ALA A 164 19.01 -7.44 3.97
CA ALA A 164 19.23 -8.88 3.92
C ALA A 164 18.20 -9.59 3.03
N ALA A 165 17.00 -9.03 2.88
CA ALA A 165 15.94 -9.57 2.03
C ALA A 165 15.94 -8.97 0.62
N VAL A 166 16.21 -7.67 0.50
CA VAL A 166 16.33 -6.94 -0.76
C VAL A 166 17.79 -6.62 -1.00
N THR A 167 18.45 -7.49 -1.77
CA THR A 167 19.91 -7.46 -1.95
C THR A 167 20.38 -6.44 -3.00
N ASP A 168 19.50 -6.00 -3.90
CA ASP A 168 19.77 -4.92 -4.85
C ASP A 168 18.73 -3.80 -4.69
N ALA A 169 19.07 -2.83 -3.86
CA ALA A 169 18.16 -1.72 -3.54
C ALA A 169 17.95 -0.77 -4.73
N ASP A 170 18.93 -0.62 -5.62
CA ASP A 170 18.84 0.25 -6.78
C ASP A 170 17.90 -0.37 -7.82
N ALA A 171 18.06 -1.67 -8.11
CA ALA A 171 17.14 -2.41 -8.98
C ALA A 171 15.70 -2.42 -8.40
N PHE A 172 15.55 -2.52 -7.09
CA PHE A 172 14.22 -2.39 -6.46
C PHE A 172 13.64 -0.98 -6.62
N ALA A 173 14.46 0.07 -6.46
CA ALA A 173 14.01 1.45 -6.66
C ALA A 173 13.55 1.71 -8.11
N GLU A 174 14.29 1.19 -9.10
CA GLU A 174 13.89 1.24 -10.51
C GLU A 174 12.57 0.48 -10.76
N SER A 175 12.43 -0.70 -10.18
CA SER A 175 11.19 -1.50 -10.27
C SER A 175 10.00 -0.79 -9.63
N LEU A 176 10.23 -0.09 -8.51
CA LEU A 176 9.21 0.70 -7.84
C LEU A 176 8.74 1.85 -8.74
N ALA A 177 9.68 2.61 -9.32
CA ALA A 177 9.35 3.67 -10.26
C ALA A 177 8.56 3.12 -11.45
N TRP A 178 9.02 2.02 -12.05
CA TRP A 178 8.34 1.35 -13.16
C TRP A 178 6.91 0.93 -12.81
N GLY A 179 6.69 0.30 -11.67
CA GLY A 179 5.38 -0.16 -11.24
C GLY A 179 4.39 0.97 -10.98
N PHE A 180 4.85 2.12 -10.47
CA PHE A 180 4.01 3.31 -10.34
C PHE A 180 3.74 4.00 -11.68
N ASP A 181 4.73 4.05 -12.58
CA ASP A 181 4.54 4.63 -13.92
C ASP A 181 3.52 3.84 -14.74
N ASP A 182 3.52 2.50 -14.66
CA ASP A 182 2.52 1.62 -15.29
C ASP A 182 1.08 2.02 -14.90
N VAL A 183 0.84 2.23 -13.61
CA VAL A 183 -0.48 2.63 -13.09
C VAL A 183 -0.81 4.10 -13.41
N VAL A 184 0.15 5.01 -13.27
CA VAL A 184 -0.05 6.45 -13.53
C VAL A 184 -0.30 6.72 -15.01
N ALA A 185 0.28 5.93 -15.92
CA ALA A 185 0.07 6.05 -17.36
C ALA A 185 -1.41 5.96 -17.76
N LEU A 186 -2.21 5.15 -17.06
CA LEU A 186 -3.66 5.04 -17.29
C LEU A 186 -4.38 6.39 -17.14
N GLY A 187 -4.01 7.19 -16.14
CA GLY A 187 -4.62 8.51 -15.91
C GLY A 187 -4.17 9.58 -16.91
N ARG A 188 -3.01 9.39 -17.56
CA ARG A 188 -2.47 10.31 -18.57
C ARG A 188 -3.08 10.06 -19.96
N ALA A 189 -3.40 8.81 -20.29
CA ALA A 189 -4.01 8.43 -21.56
C ALA A 189 -5.39 9.09 -21.75
N ASP A 190 -6.21 9.16 -20.69
CA ASP A 190 -7.54 9.76 -20.75
C ASP A 190 -7.53 11.29 -20.93
N THR A 191 -6.46 11.97 -20.53
CA THR A 191 -6.38 13.44 -20.64
C THR A 191 -6.06 13.93 -22.05
N THR A 192 -5.58 13.04 -22.93
CA THR A 192 -5.19 13.40 -24.30
C THR A 192 -6.36 13.33 -25.29
N THR A 193 -7.48 12.70 -24.89
CA THR A 193 -8.66 12.47 -25.76
C THR A 193 -9.74 13.56 -25.62
N SER A 194 -9.62 14.49 -24.68
CA SER A 194 -10.54 15.63 -24.57
C SER A 194 -10.08 16.80 -25.46
N THR A 195 -10.39 16.73 -26.76
CA THR A 195 -10.37 17.89 -27.66
C THR A 195 -11.37 18.93 -27.16
N PRO A 196 -11.05 20.25 -27.10
CA PRO A 196 -12.02 21.26 -26.69
C PRO A 196 -13.17 21.31 -27.70
N SER A 197 -14.41 21.14 -27.24
CA SER A 197 -15.60 21.43 -28.04
C SER A 197 -15.57 22.90 -28.42
N THR A 198 -15.33 23.18 -29.70
CA THR A 198 -15.50 24.50 -30.28
C THR A 198 -16.97 24.70 -30.59
N ASP A 199 -17.75 25.12 -29.60
CA ASP A 199 -19.00 25.86 -29.84
C ASP A 199 -18.68 27.31 -29.43
N GLY A 200 -18.55 28.29 -30.33
CA GLY A 200 -19.18 28.41 -31.63
C GLY A 200 -20.48 29.21 -31.51
N ALA A 201 -20.32 30.51 -31.23
CA ALA A 201 -21.23 31.63 -31.50
C ALA A 201 -22.71 31.36 -31.82
N ALA A 202 -23.59 31.93 -30.99
CA ALA A 202 -24.72 32.76 -31.41
C ALA A 202 -25.09 33.74 -30.29
#